data_AF-A0A3B8S9Q8-F1
#
_entry.id   AF-A0A3B8S9Q8-F1
#
_cell.length_a   1.000
_cell.length_b   1.000
_cell.length_c   1.000
_cell.angle_alpha   90.00
_cell.angle_beta   90.00
_cell.angle_gamma   90.00
#
_symmetry.space_group_name_H-M   'P 1'
#
loop_
_entity.id
_entity.type
_entity.pdbx_description
1 polymer ?
#
loop_
_entity_poly.entity_id
_entity_poly.type
_entity_poly.pdbx_seq_one_letter_code
_entity_poly.pdbx_strand_id
1 'polypeptide(L)'
;VHIVSVYALVISVFMAGILWGVTLQLQENNANSQINFLISNILTLTVWFVYLIYPDSIAFLLTTAVIFLWLLMLDTKLVQRQHISKSYYQARKWVSAIVILSLLIIVLVIAAS
;
A
#
# COMPACT_ATOMS: atom_id res chain seq x y z
N VAL A 1 15.64 -7.42 10.75
CA VAL A 1 14.45 -7.65 9.90
C VAL A 1 13.17 -7.24 10.61
N HIS A 2 12.96 -7.65 11.87
CA HIS A 2 11.77 -7.31 12.69
C HIS A 2 11.31 -5.84 12.61
N ILE A 3 12.23 -4.88 12.81
CA ILE A 3 11.91 -3.44 12.75
C ILE A 3 11.42 -3.01 11.35
N VAL A 4 12.04 -3.55 10.29
CA VAL A 4 11.64 -3.28 8.90
C VAL A 4 10.24 -3.81 8.65
N SER A 5 9.94 -5.02 9.11
CA SER A 5 8.64 -5.64 8.87
C SER A 5 7.50 -4.90 9.58
N VAL A 6 7.72 -4.49 10.83
CA VAL A 6 6.76 -3.66 11.58
C VAL A 6 6.57 -2.31 10.90
N TYR A 7 7.66 -1.67 10.46
CA TYR A 7 7.56 -0.40 9.75
C TYR A 7 6.78 -0.53 8.43
N ALA A 8 7.08 -1.58 7.65
CA ALA A 8 6.42 -1.91 6.39
C ALA A 8 4.91 -2.16 6.60
N LEU A 9 4.56 -2.92 7.65
CA LEU A 9 3.17 -3.12 8.08
C LEU A 9 2.48 -1.78 8.36
N VAL A 10 3.05 -0.95 9.23
CA VAL A 10 2.45 0.33 9.65
C VAL A 10 2.22 1.25 8.44
N ILE A 11 3.21 1.40 7.56
CA ILE A 11 3.08 2.29 6.41
C ILE A 11 2.09 1.75 5.38
N SER A 12 2.00 0.43 5.18
CA SER A 12 0.98 -0.17 4.30
C SER A 12 -0.43 0.05 4.81
N VAL A 13 -0.66 -0.15 6.11
CA VAL A 13 -1.96 0.11 6.75
C VAL A 13 -2.31 1.59 6.68
N PHE A 14 -1.35 2.47 6.96
CA PHE A 14 -1.54 3.92 6.82
C PHE A 14 -1.95 4.29 5.40
N MET A 15 -1.25 3.79 4.37
CA MET A 15 -1.54 4.11 2.98
C MET A 15 -2.91 3.59 2.53
N ALA A 16 -3.32 2.40 2.98
CA ALA A 16 -4.67 1.89 2.77
C ALA A 16 -5.72 2.76 3.50
N GLY A 17 -5.44 3.21 4.71
CA GLY A 17 -6.30 4.14 5.47
C GLY A 17 -6.50 5.49 4.77
N ILE A 18 -5.51 5.97 4.01
CA ILE A 18 -5.69 7.18 3.20
C ILE A 18 -6.60 6.92 1.99
N LEU A 19 -6.52 5.76 1.34
CA LEU A 19 -7.47 5.39 0.28
C LEU A 19 -8.90 5.44 0.82
N TRP A 20 -9.12 4.90 2.02
CA TRP A 20 -10.39 4.99 2.74
C TRP A 20 -10.80 6.45 3.01
N GLY A 21 -9.90 7.27 3.56
CA GLY A 21 -10.16 8.68 3.84
C GLY A 21 -10.55 9.50 2.59
N VAL A 22 -9.87 9.27 1.46
CA VAL A 22 -10.21 9.90 0.18
C VAL A 22 -11.60 9.45 -0.27
N THR A 23 -11.95 8.16 -0.16
CA THR A 23 -13.29 7.69 -0.57
C THR A 23 -14.43 8.29 0.23
N LEU A 24 -14.24 8.57 1.52
CA LEU A 24 -15.25 9.23 2.36
C LEU A 24 -15.51 10.68 1.93
N GLN A 25 -14.45 11.41 1.56
CA GLN A 25 -14.58 12.79 1.09
C GLN A 25 -15.35 12.89 -0.22
N LEU A 26 -15.35 11.82 -1.01
CA LEU A 26 -15.99 11.83 -2.32
C LEU A 26 -17.51 11.86 -2.26
N GLN A 27 -18.16 11.53 -1.12
CA GLN A 27 -19.60 11.66 -0.79
C GLN A 27 -20.64 11.20 -1.85
N GLU A 28 -20.23 10.79 -3.03
CA GLU A 28 -21.06 10.27 -4.08
C GLU A 28 -21.39 8.83 -3.74
N ASN A 29 -22.69 8.52 -3.79
CA ASN A 29 -23.25 7.18 -3.63
C ASN A 29 -22.95 6.32 -4.87
N ASN A 30 -21.68 6.31 -5.28
CA ASN A 30 -21.18 5.76 -6.52
C ASN A 30 -20.54 4.41 -6.20
N ALA A 31 -20.90 3.36 -6.94
CA ALA A 31 -20.43 1.98 -6.68
C ALA A 31 -18.89 1.89 -6.58
N ASN A 32 -18.17 2.74 -7.32
CA ASN A 32 -16.72 2.81 -7.27
C ASN A 32 -16.15 3.25 -5.90
N SER A 33 -16.84 4.13 -5.17
CA SER A 33 -16.39 4.57 -3.84
C SER A 33 -16.51 3.42 -2.84
N GLN A 34 -17.62 2.68 -2.88
CA GLN A 34 -17.84 1.49 -2.05
C GLN A 34 -16.82 0.38 -2.34
N ILE A 35 -16.48 0.17 -3.62
CA ILE A 35 -15.44 -0.78 -4.02
C ILE A 35 -14.07 -0.37 -3.48
N ASN A 36 -13.69 0.91 -3.62
CA ASN A 36 -12.40 1.39 -3.11
C ASN A 36 -12.32 1.30 -1.58
N PHE A 37 -13.42 1.56 -0.87
CA PHE A 37 -13.54 1.34 0.56
C PHE A 37 -13.30 -0.13 0.92
N LEU A 38 -13.95 -1.07 0.23
CA LEU A 38 -13.78 -2.50 0.49
C LEU A 38 -12.34 -2.94 0.20
N ILE A 39 -11.75 -2.47 -0.90
CA ILE A 39 -10.36 -2.75 -1.26
C ILE A 39 -9.41 -2.28 -0.16
N SER A 40 -9.59 -1.07 0.40
CA SER A 40 -8.70 -0.57 1.46
C SER A 40 -8.68 -1.48 2.70
N ASN A 41 -9.83 -2.03 3.08
CA ASN A 41 -9.94 -2.97 4.20
C ASN A 41 -9.34 -4.33 3.86
N ILE A 42 -9.61 -4.86 2.66
CA ILE A 42 -9.02 -6.12 2.21
C ILE A 42 -7.49 -6.02 2.19
N LEU A 43 -6.92 -4.93 1.68
CA LEU A 43 -5.46 -4.73 1.68
C LEU A 43 -4.90 -4.65 3.09
N THR A 44 -5.57 -3.92 3.99
CA THR A 44 -5.19 -3.81 5.41
C THR A 44 -5.18 -5.17 6.09
N LEU A 45 -6.26 -5.95 5.95
CA LEU A 45 -6.36 -7.29 6.54
C LEU A 45 -5.35 -8.26 5.91
N THR A 46 -5.15 -8.19 4.60
CA THR A 46 -4.17 -9.03 3.90
C THR A 46 -2.76 -8.81 4.45
N VAL A 47 -2.33 -7.56 4.57
CA VAL A 47 -0.98 -7.27 5.07
C VAL A 47 -0.81 -7.70 6.54
N TRP A 48 -1.86 -7.52 7.36
CA TRP A 48 -1.89 -7.98 8.74
C TRP A 48 -1.81 -9.51 8.84
N PHE A 49 -2.63 -10.24 8.08
CA PHE A 49 -2.61 -11.71 8.12
C PHE A 49 -1.29 -12.28 7.64
N VAL A 50 -0.71 -11.73 6.56
CA VAL A 50 0.58 -12.19 6.07
C VAL A 50 1.69 -11.90 7.09
N TYR A 51 1.65 -10.73 7.75
CA TYR A 51 2.59 -10.42 8.84
C TYR A 51 2.46 -11.39 10.02
N LEU A 52 1.24 -11.73 10.43
CA LEU A 52 1.00 -12.62 11.58
C LEU A 52 1.41 -14.07 11.30
N ILE A 53 1.21 -14.55 10.07
CA ILE A 53 1.55 -15.93 9.70
C ILE A 53 3.04 -16.07 9.37
N TYR A 54 3.61 -15.10 8.65
CA TYR A 54 4.98 -15.15 8.15
C TYR A 54 5.76 -13.87 8.49
N PRO A 55 5.94 -13.53 9.77
CA PRO A 55 6.69 -12.34 10.15
C PRO A 55 8.12 -12.45 9.60
N ASP A 56 8.65 -11.34 9.10
CA ASP A 56 10.05 -11.22 8.64
C ASP A 56 10.48 -12.12 7.49
N SER A 57 9.50 -12.77 6.86
CA SER A 57 9.73 -13.60 5.69
C SER A 57 9.87 -12.77 4.42
N ILE A 58 10.58 -13.34 3.43
CA ILE A 58 10.59 -12.82 2.05
C ILE A 58 9.15 -12.70 1.52
N ALA A 59 8.27 -13.65 1.87
CA ALA A 59 6.87 -13.63 1.47
C ALA A 59 6.16 -12.35 1.95
N PHE A 60 6.32 -11.98 3.22
CA PHE A 60 5.74 -10.75 3.77
C PHE A 60 6.27 -9.49 3.06
N LEU A 61 7.58 -9.41 2.83
CA LEU A 61 8.20 -8.27 2.15
C LEU A 61 7.71 -8.12 0.70
N LEU A 62 7.60 -9.24 -0.04
CA LEU A 62 7.07 -9.25 -1.40
C LEU A 62 5.57 -8.90 -1.44
N THR A 63 4.76 -9.46 -0.54
CA THR A 63 3.34 -9.11 -0.44
C THR A 63 3.16 -7.62 -0.15
N THR A 64 3.98 -7.06 0.75
CA THR A 64 3.97 -5.62 1.04
C THR A 64 4.31 -4.78 -0.19
N ALA A 65 5.35 -5.16 -0.95
CA ALA A 65 5.69 -4.47 -2.19
C ALA A 65 4.54 -4.52 -3.23
N VAL A 66 3.88 -5.67 -3.37
CA VAL A 66 2.71 -5.82 -4.25
C VAL A 66 1.55 -4.93 -3.81
N ILE A 67 1.27 -4.84 -2.50
CA ILE A 67 0.23 -3.94 -1.97
C ILE A 67 0.56 -2.49 -2.29
N PHE A 68 1.81 -2.05 -2.16
CA PHE A 68 2.23 -0.71 -2.54
C PHE A 68 2.02 -0.40 -4.03
N LEU A 69 2.33 -1.36 -4.90
CA LEU A 69 2.04 -1.24 -6.34
C LEU A 69 0.54 -1.13 -6.60
N TRP A 70 -0.27 -1.96 -5.94
CA TRP A 70 -1.71 -1.94 -6.07
C TRP A 70 -2.32 -0.59 -5.63
N LEU A 71 -1.88 -0.07 -4.49
CA LEU A 71 -2.29 1.25 -3.99
C LEU A 71 -1.91 2.36 -4.98
N LEU A 72 -0.71 2.30 -5.56
CA LEU A 72 -0.29 3.28 -6.56
C LEU A 72 -1.12 3.21 -7.86
N MET A 73 -1.55 2.01 -8.27
CA MET A 73 -2.47 1.83 -9.38
C MET A 73 -3.85 2.46 -9.09
N LEU A 74 -4.36 2.32 -7.87
CA LEU A 74 -5.61 2.96 -7.44
C LEU A 74 -5.48 4.48 -7.41
N ASP A 75 -4.36 5.00 -6.90
CA ASP A 75 -4.08 6.44 -6.91
C ASP A 75 -4.03 7.00 -8.33
N THR A 76 -3.52 6.22 -9.30
CA THR A 76 -3.53 6.62 -10.72
C THR A 76 -4.96 6.85 -11.21
N LYS A 77 -5.89 5.95 -10.85
CA LYS A 77 -7.32 6.11 -11.18
C LYS A 77 -7.93 7.34 -10.47
N LEU A 78 -7.54 7.61 -9.23
CA LEU A 78 -8.03 8.76 -8.46
C LEU A 78 -7.55 10.10 -9.06
N VAL A 79 -6.31 10.19 -9.52
CA VAL A 79 -5.81 11.40 -10.23
C VAL A 79 -6.55 11.64 -11.54
N GLN A 80 -6.79 10.59 -12.32
CA GLN A 80 -7.49 10.70 -13.60
C GLN A 80 -8.91 11.24 -13.42
N ARG A 81 -9.55 10.89 -12.30
CA ARG A 81 -10.88 11.38 -11.91
C ARG A 81 -10.84 12.69 -11.11
N GLN A 82 -9.68 13.33 -11.00
CA GLN A 82 -9.47 14.60 -10.28
C GLN A 82 -9.82 14.56 -8.78
N HIS A 83 -9.90 13.37 -8.18
CA HIS A 83 -10.17 13.19 -6.75
C HIS A 83 -8.95 13.51 -5.87
N ILE A 84 -7.75 13.45 -6.45
CA ILE A 84 -6.49 13.84 -5.79
C ILE A 84 -5.66 14.70 -6.75
N SER A 85 -4.83 15.59 -6.19
CA SER A 85 -3.98 16.47 -7.01
C SER A 85 -2.83 15.70 -7.67
N LYS A 86 -2.37 16.19 -8.82
CA LYS A 86 -1.21 15.61 -9.52
C LYS A 86 0.07 15.67 -8.68
N SER A 87 0.26 16.75 -7.92
CA SER A 87 1.41 16.92 -7.02
C SER A 87 1.38 15.88 -5.89
N TYR A 88 0.21 15.64 -5.30
CA TYR A 88 0.04 14.61 -4.27
C TYR A 88 0.37 13.20 -4.80
N TYR A 89 -0.10 12.86 -6.00
CA TYR A 89 0.23 11.59 -6.63
C TYR A 89 1.71 11.44 -7.00
N GLN A 90 2.37 12.52 -7.43
CA GLN A 90 3.82 12.51 -7.67
C GLN A 90 4.57 12.19 -6.37
N ALA A 91 4.21 12.83 -5.26
CA ALA A 91 4.80 12.53 -3.96
C ALA A 91 4.61 11.05 -3.59
N ARG A 92 3.38 10.52 -3.74
CA ARG A 92 3.10 9.11 -3.48
C ARG A 92 3.90 8.17 -4.37
N LYS A 93 4.07 8.49 -5.65
CA LYS A 93 4.86 7.69 -6.58
C LYS A 93 6.31 7.59 -6.15
N TRP A 94 6.93 8.71 -5.78
CA TRP A 94 8.32 8.72 -5.32
C TRP A 94 8.50 7.96 -4.00
N VAL A 95 7.63 8.21 -3.01
CA VAL A 95 7.69 7.51 -1.72
C VAL A 95 7.49 6.00 -1.90
N SER A 96 6.46 5.58 -2.64
CA SER A 96 6.21 4.16 -2.91
C SER A 96 7.37 3.51 -3.65
N ALA A 97 7.99 4.20 -4.63
CA ALA A 97 9.15 3.67 -5.33
C ALA A 97 10.34 3.45 -4.39
N ILE A 98 10.63 4.41 -3.50
CA ILE A 98 11.70 4.28 -2.50
C ILE A 98 11.44 3.10 -1.57
N VAL A 99 10.21 2.96 -1.07
CA VAL A 99 9.83 1.84 -0.18
C VAL A 99 9.98 0.50 -0.90
N ILE A 100 9.44 0.36 -2.12
CA ILE A 100 9.53 -0.87 -2.91
C ILE A 100 10.99 -1.24 -3.18
N LEU A 101 11.81 -0.29 -3.64
CA LEU A 101 13.24 -0.52 -3.89
C LEU A 101 13.97 -0.97 -2.62
N SER A 102 13.67 -0.33 -1.49
CA SER A 102 14.26 -0.70 -0.20
C SER A 102 13.87 -2.14 0.20
N LEU A 103 12.60 -2.51 0.02
CA LEU A 103 12.13 -3.88 0.31
C LEU A 103 12.80 -4.90 -0.61
N LEU A 104 12.96 -4.61 -1.90
CA LEU A 104 13.61 -5.50 -2.87
C LEU A 104 15.09 -5.71 -2.57
N ILE A 105 15.81 -4.66 -2.16
CA ILE A 105 17.21 -4.76 -1.72
C ILE A 105 17.29 -5.68 -0.50
N ILE A 106 16.41 -5.52 0.48
CA ILE A 106 16.39 -6.36 1.69
C ILE A 106 16.08 -7.82 1.33
N VAL A 107 15.12 -8.07 0.45
CA VAL A 107 14.82 -9.41 -0.05
C VAL A 107 16.04 -10.03 -0.73
N LEU A 108 16.74 -9.28 -1.59
CA LEU A 108 17.94 -9.76 -2.27
C LEU A 108 19.05 -10.12 -1.28
N VAL A 109 19.26 -9.28 -0.25
CA VAL A 109 20.26 -9.53 0.81
C VAL A 109 19.92 -10.81 1.59
N ILE A 110 18.66 -11.00 1.97
CA ILE A 110 18.21 -12.21 2.69
C ILE A 110 18.31 -13.45 1.80
N ALA A 111 18.04 -13.35 0.50
CA ALA A 111 18.13 -14.47 -0.42
C ALA A 111 19.58 -14.89 -0.74
N ALA A 112 20.55 -13.98 -0.58
CA ALA A 112 21.96 -14.22 -0.82
C ALA A 112 22.73 -14.72 0.43
N SER A 113 22.12 -14.66 1.61
CA SER A 113 22.64 -15.17 2.88
C SER A 113 22.18 -16.60 3.15
#